data_AF-A0A359E0N1-F1
#
_entry.id   AF-A0A359E0N1-F1
#
_cell.length_a   1.000
_cell.length_b   1.000
_cell.length_c   1.000
_cell.angle_alpha   90.00
_cell.angle_beta   90.00
_cell.angle_gamma   90.00
#
_symmetry.space_group_name_H-M   'P 1'
#
loop_
_entity.id
_entity.type
_entity.pdbx_description
1 polymer ?
#
loop_
_entity_poly.entity_id
_entity_poly.type
_entity_poly.pdbx_seq_one_letter_code
_entity_poly.pdbx_strand_id
1 'polypeptide(L)'
;MLKTKRICLWSGPRNISTALMYSFAQRSDSTVFDEPLYAHYLSSTNAAEYHPGAKEVLESQENDGQKVVDEIFLGDYDTPIAFFKNMSHHLVNLDWDFLGEMVNVILTRPPKDMLLSYAKHVKNPTMQDVGYEKHLEIVKYLHAIDKKPLIVDSKDILQYPQSRLRELC
;
A
#
# COMPACT_ATOMS: atom_id res chain seq x y z
N MET A 1 -0.28 -22.58 -15.49
CA MET A 1 0.38 -21.43 -14.85
C MET A 1 0.34 -21.61 -13.36
N LEU A 2 1.44 -21.34 -12.65
CA LEU A 2 1.43 -21.27 -11.19
C LEU A 2 0.51 -20.09 -10.80
N LYS A 3 -0.35 -20.28 -9.80
CA LYS A 3 -1.20 -19.18 -9.30
C LYS A 3 -0.31 -18.14 -8.62
N THR A 4 -0.17 -16.95 -9.20
CA THR A 4 0.58 -15.83 -8.60
C THR A 4 -0.04 -15.43 -7.26
N LYS A 5 0.78 -15.40 -6.21
CA LYS A 5 0.41 -14.85 -4.90
C LYS A 5 0.50 -13.33 -4.98
N ARG A 6 -0.62 -12.66 -4.76
CA ARG A 6 -0.71 -11.19 -4.79
C ARG A 6 -0.68 -10.65 -3.36
N ILE A 7 0.30 -9.80 -3.06
CA ILE A 7 0.51 -9.21 -1.73
C ILE A 7 0.29 -7.71 -1.82
N CYS A 8 -0.77 -7.22 -1.19
CA CYS A 8 -1.07 -5.79 -1.09
C CYS A 8 -0.61 -5.26 0.27
N LEU A 9 0.47 -4.47 0.26
CA LEU A 9 0.97 -3.77 1.42
C LEU A 9 0.29 -2.40 1.52
N TRP A 10 -0.60 -2.23 2.50
CA TRP A 10 -1.30 -0.99 2.79
C TRP A 10 -0.57 -0.23 3.89
N SER A 11 0.09 0.85 3.52
CA SER A 11 0.88 1.69 4.43
C SER A 11 0.23 3.05 4.68
N GLY A 12 0.46 3.61 5.86
CA GLY A 12 0.42 5.05 6.10
C GLY A 12 1.76 5.71 5.78
N PRO A 13 1.87 7.05 5.86
CA PRO A 13 3.16 7.71 5.69
C PRO A 13 4.17 7.29 6.77
N ARG A 14 5.47 7.36 6.44
CA ARG A 14 6.59 7.16 7.38
C ARG A 14 6.68 5.76 8.03
N ASN A 15 6.20 4.72 7.35
CA ASN A 15 6.19 3.34 7.84
C ASN A 15 7.12 2.36 7.09
N ILE A 16 8.32 2.77 6.66
CA ILE A 16 9.33 1.92 5.96
C ILE A 16 8.83 1.10 4.75
N SER A 17 7.63 1.38 4.23
CA SER A 17 6.99 0.62 3.15
C SER A 17 7.85 0.54 1.89
N THR A 18 8.61 1.60 1.58
CA THR A 18 9.54 1.64 0.45
C THR A 18 10.73 0.72 0.67
N ALA A 19 11.26 0.63 1.89
CA ALA A 19 12.33 -0.31 2.21
C ALA A 19 11.85 -1.76 2.11
N LEU A 20 10.62 -2.03 2.58
CA LEU A 20 9.99 -3.35 2.44
C LEU A 20 9.76 -3.69 0.96
N MET A 21 9.25 -2.75 0.16
CA MET A 21 9.11 -2.89 -1.29
C MET A 21 10.45 -3.27 -1.96
N TYR A 22 11.53 -2.54 -1.65
CA TYR A 22 12.85 -2.87 -2.20
C TYR A 22 13.32 -4.27 -1.77
N SER A 23 12.99 -4.74 -0.57
CA SER A 23 13.35 -6.10 -0.15
C SER A 23 12.68 -7.19 -1.01
N PHE A 24 11.46 -6.95 -1.51
CA PHE A 24 10.82 -7.82 -2.49
C PHE A 24 11.44 -7.62 -3.87
N ALA A 25 11.70 -6.38 -4.30
CA ALA A 25 12.26 -6.07 -5.62
C ALA A 25 13.66 -6.68 -5.87
N GLN A 26 14.39 -7.05 -4.81
CA GLN A 26 15.67 -7.77 -4.90
C GLN A 26 15.52 -9.29 -5.10
N ARG A 27 14.29 -9.82 -5.12
CA ARG A 27 14.02 -11.24 -5.32
C ARG A 27 13.66 -11.53 -6.77
N SER A 28 14.28 -12.56 -7.34
CA SER A 28 14.01 -13.01 -8.71
C SER A 28 12.63 -13.65 -8.90
N ASP A 29 11.94 -13.98 -7.80
CA ASP A 29 10.63 -14.63 -7.82
C ASP A 29 9.46 -13.64 -7.62
N SER A 30 9.70 -12.33 -7.75
CA SER A 30 8.66 -11.33 -7.56
C SER A 30 8.63 -10.22 -8.60
N THR A 31 7.43 -9.78 -8.94
CA THR A 31 7.15 -8.50 -9.61
C THR A 31 6.67 -7.49 -8.58
N VAL A 32 7.16 -6.24 -8.65
CA VAL A 32 6.89 -5.22 -7.63
C VAL A 32 6.34 -3.95 -8.26
N PHE A 33 5.32 -3.38 -7.62
CA PHE A 33 4.70 -2.11 -8.01
C PHE A 33 4.80 -1.09 -6.87
N ASP A 34 5.24 0.11 -7.22
CA ASP A 34 5.34 1.26 -6.32
C ASP A 34 4.12 2.17 -6.49
N GLU A 35 3.22 2.12 -5.51
CA GLU A 35 2.03 2.97 -5.40
C GLU A 35 1.17 3.02 -6.69
N PRO A 36 0.70 1.88 -7.21
CA PRO A 36 0.01 1.83 -8.51
C PRO A 36 -1.29 2.65 -8.59
N LEU A 37 -1.89 3.01 -7.45
CA LEU A 37 -3.08 3.87 -7.37
C LEU A 37 -2.76 5.36 -7.22
N TYR A 38 -1.48 5.78 -7.28
CA TYR A 38 -1.13 7.16 -6.95
C TYR A 38 -1.64 8.16 -7.99
N ALA A 39 -1.44 7.91 -9.29
CA ALA A 39 -2.02 8.77 -10.33
C ALA A 39 -3.55 8.80 -10.26
N HIS A 40 -4.21 7.67 -10.01
CA HIS A 40 -5.66 7.62 -9.80
C HIS A 40 -6.11 8.51 -8.63
N TYR A 41 -5.41 8.44 -7.49
CA TYR A 41 -5.69 9.29 -6.34
C TYR A 41 -5.52 10.78 -6.66
N LEU A 42 -4.43 11.13 -7.35
CA LEU A 42 -4.13 12.51 -7.74
C LEU A 42 -5.17 13.07 -8.73
N SER A 43 -5.65 12.25 -9.67
CA SER A 43 -6.61 12.67 -10.69
C SER A 43 -8.05 12.69 -10.17
N SER A 44 -8.37 11.87 -9.18
CA SER A 44 -9.73 11.72 -8.61
C SER A 44 -9.99 12.59 -7.39
N THR A 45 -9.01 13.38 -6.95
CA THR A 45 -9.10 14.29 -5.81
C THR A 45 -8.46 15.64 -6.15
N ASN A 46 -8.47 16.59 -5.21
CA ASN A 46 -7.72 17.84 -5.35
C ASN A 46 -6.23 17.70 -4.95
N ALA A 47 -5.74 16.48 -4.74
CA ALA A 47 -4.38 16.23 -4.26
C ALA A 47 -3.27 16.74 -5.19
N ALA A 48 -3.55 16.76 -6.51
CA ALA A 48 -2.62 17.28 -7.50
C ALA A 48 -2.24 18.76 -7.27
N GLU A 49 -3.07 19.55 -6.56
CA GLU A 49 -2.81 20.98 -6.30
C GLU A 49 -1.70 21.21 -5.27
N TYR A 50 -1.46 20.25 -4.37
CA TYR A 50 -0.52 20.41 -3.25
C TYR A 50 0.56 19.33 -3.17
N HIS A 51 0.45 18.23 -3.92
CA HIS A 51 1.48 17.19 -3.96
C HIS A 51 2.67 17.56 -4.86
N PRO A 52 3.90 17.60 -4.32
CA PRO A 52 5.10 17.74 -5.14
C PRO A 52 5.22 16.58 -6.14
N GLY A 53 5.55 16.89 -7.39
CA GLY A 53 5.72 15.89 -8.45
C GLY A 53 4.42 15.32 -9.02
N ALA A 54 3.25 15.87 -8.66
CA ALA A 54 1.97 15.34 -9.12
C ALA A 54 1.87 15.20 -10.65
N LYS A 55 2.37 16.19 -11.40
CA LYS A 55 2.38 16.14 -12.88
C LYS A 55 3.15 14.94 -13.44
N GLU A 56 4.33 14.66 -12.89
CA GLU A 56 5.18 13.56 -13.34
C GLU A 56 4.53 12.20 -13.06
N VAL A 57 3.84 12.07 -11.91
CA VAL A 57 3.08 10.86 -11.56
C VAL A 57 1.89 10.67 -12.50
N LEU A 58 1.11 11.72 -12.75
CA LEU A 58 -0.05 11.68 -13.64
C LEU A 58 0.34 11.32 -15.09
N GLU A 59 1.51 11.74 -15.55
CA GLU A 59 2.03 11.42 -16.89
C GLU A 59 2.61 10.00 -16.99
N SER A 60 3.10 9.43 -15.89
CA SER A 60 3.84 8.16 -15.90
C SER A 60 3.03 6.93 -15.46
N GLN A 61 1.92 7.12 -14.75
CA GLN A 61 1.08 6.03 -14.23
C GLN A 61 -0.35 6.06 -14.79
N GLU A 62 -1.07 4.95 -14.67
CA GLU A 62 -2.49 4.88 -15.05
C GLU A 62 -3.36 5.70 -14.08
N ASN A 63 -4.23 6.52 -14.65
CA ASN A 63 -5.09 7.46 -13.94
C ASN A 63 -6.48 6.87 -13.66
N ASP A 64 -6.90 5.88 -14.45
CA ASP A 64 -8.13 5.12 -14.27
C ASP A 64 -7.92 4.01 -13.24
N GLY A 65 -8.50 4.17 -12.06
CA GLY A 65 -8.34 3.22 -10.97
C GLY A 65 -8.93 1.84 -11.27
N GLN A 66 -9.97 1.75 -12.11
CA GLN A 66 -10.53 0.45 -12.48
C GLN A 66 -9.56 -0.32 -13.37
N LYS A 67 -8.88 0.35 -14.31
CA LYS A 67 -7.80 -0.28 -15.08
C LYS A 67 -6.63 -0.72 -14.21
N VAL A 68 -6.27 0.08 -13.20
CA VAL A 68 -5.26 -0.35 -12.21
C VAL A 68 -5.72 -1.63 -11.49
N VAL A 69 -7.01 -1.74 -11.14
CA VAL A 69 -7.56 -2.97 -10.55
C VAL A 69 -7.46 -4.16 -11.51
N ASP A 70 -7.94 -4.00 -12.74
CA ASP A 70 -8.08 -5.11 -13.69
C ASP A 70 -6.73 -5.55 -14.27
N GLU A 71 -5.86 -4.60 -14.62
CA GLU A 71 -4.61 -4.87 -15.35
C GLU A 71 -3.39 -5.00 -14.44
N ILE A 72 -3.39 -4.32 -13.27
CA ILE A 72 -2.25 -4.35 -12.33
C ILE A 72 -2.59 -5.25 -11.14
N PHE A 73 -3.62 -4.96 -10.37
CA PHE A 73 -3.89 -5.80 -9.19
C PHE A 73 -4.29 -7.23 -9.59
N LEU A 74 -5.20 -7.39 -10.54
CA LEU A 74 -5.71 -8.68 -11.00
C LEU A 74 -5.00 -9.22 -12.25
N GLY A 75 -4.05 -8.46 -12.79
CA GLY A 75 -3.25 -8.85 -13.95
C GLY A 75 -2.45 -10.14 -13.78
N ASP A 76 -1.98 -10.67 -14.90
CA ASP A 76 -1.15 -11.88 -14.96
C ASP A 76 0.34 -11.56 -14.87
N TYR A 77 1.09 -12.42 -14.18
CA TYR A 77 2.52 -12.26 -13.97
C TYR A 77 3.26 -13.59 -14.14
N ASP A 78 4.43 -13.54 -14.76
CA ASP A 78 5.31 -14.71 -14.91
C ASP A 78 6.00 -15.10 -13.59
N THR A 79 6.02 -14.18 -12.62
CA THR A 79 6.59 -14.41 -11.29
C THR A 79 5.54 -15.02 -10.35
N PRO A 80 5.95 -15.89 -9.41
CA PRO A 80 5.02 -16.48 -8.45
C PRO A 80 4.50 -15.48 -7.41
N ILE A 81 5.11 -14.30 -7.27
CA ILE A 81 4.71 -13.26 -6.32
C ILE A 81 4.54 -11.92 -7.05
N ALA A 82 3.40 -11.26 -6.86
CA ALA A 82 3.21 -9.85 -7.21
C ALA A 82 3.04 -9.05 -5.91
N PHE A 83 3.92 -8.07 -5.68
CA PHE A 83 3.92 -7.24 -4.48
C PHE A 83 3.55 -5.81 -4.83
N PHE A 84 2.49 -5.31 -4.20
CA PHE A 84 1.98 -3.96 -4.42
C PHE A 84 2.20 -3.14 -3.16
N LYS A 85 3.12 -2.18 -3.22
CA LYS A 85 3.27 -1.18 -2.17
C LYS A 85 2.20 -0.13 -2.38
N ASN A 86 1.33 0.09 -1.41
CA ASN A 86 0.25 1.08 -1.49
C ASN A 86 0.30 2.05 -0.31
N MET A 87 -0.16 3.28 -0.55
CA MET A 87 -0.64 4.15 0.51
C MET A 87 -2.14 3.93 0.67
N SER A 88 -2.62 3.75 1.89
CA SER A 88 -4.03 3.40 2.12
C SER A 88 -4.97 4.49 1.61
N HIS A 89 -4.61 5.76 1.78
CA HIS A 89 -5.42 6.91 1.33
C HIS A 89 -5.50 7.04 -0.20
N HIS A 90 -4.73 6.28 -0.98
CA HIS A 90 -4.90 6.23 -2.44
C HIS A 90 -6.12 5.42 -2.87
N LEU A 91 -6.69 4.62 -1.96
CA LEU A 91 -7.89 3.84 -2.21
C LEU A 91 -9.13 4.75 -2.10
N VAL A 92 -9.42 5.45 -3.19
CA VAL A 92 -10.54 6.40 -3.34
C VAL A 92 -11.44 5.97 -4.49
N ASN A 93 -12.75 6.18 -4.36
CA ASN A 93 -13.73 6.00 -5.45
C ASN A 93 -13.63 4.67 -6.23
N LEU A 94 -13.26 3.58 -5.55
CA LEU A 94 -13.12 2.24 -6.14
C LEU A 94 -13.95 1.21 -5.38
N ASP A 95 -14.39 0.18 -6.09
CA ASP A 95 -14.89 -1.05 -5.48
C ASP A 95 -13.72 -1.83 -4.86
N TRP A 96 -13.93 -2.39 -3.68
CA TRP A 96 -12.90 -3.06 -2.89
C TRP A 96 -12.93 -4.59 -3.05
N ASP A 97 -13.81 -5.12 -3.89
CA ASP A 97 -13.96 -6.56 -4.12
C ASP A 97 -12.65 -7.26 -4.52
N PHE A 98 -11.78 -6.57 -5.26
CA PHE A 98 -10.46 -7.10 -5.63
C PHE A 98 -9.59 -7.43 -4.41
N LEU A 99 -9.77 -6.77 -3.26
CA LEU A 99 -9.03 -7.07 -2.04
C LEU A 99 -9.28 -8.51 -1.56
N GLY A 100 -10.41 -9.12 -1.90
CA GLY A 100 -10.74 -10.52 -1.59
C GLY A 100 -9.79 -11.54 -2.24
N GLU A 101 -9.17 -11.17 -3.38
CA GLU A 101 -8.23 -12.01 -4.13
C GLU A 101 -6.77 -11.82 -3.69
N MET A 102 -6.53 -10.96 -2.69
CA MET A 102 -5.18 -10.55 -2.26
C MET A 102 -4.83 -11.05 -0.86
N VAL A 103 -3.53 -11.23 -0.62
CA VAL A 103 -2.96 -11.24 0.73
C VAL A 103 -2.77 -9.79 1.15
N ASN A 104 -3.62 -9.31 2.06
CA ASN A 104 -3.60 -7.92 2.52
C ASN A 104 -2.75 -7.78 3.78
N VAL A 105 -1.82 -6.83 3.76
CA VAL A 105 -0.89 -6.53 4.84
C VAL A 105 -1.05 -5.06 5.22
N ILE A 106 -1.51 -4.77 6.43
CA ILE A 106 -1.52 -3.42 6.98
C ILE A 106 -0.17 -3.16 7.64
N LEU A 107 0.63 -2.27 7.07
CA LEU A 107 1.89 -1.82 7.64
C LEU A 107 1.68 -0.54 8.42
N THR A 108 1.76 -0.66 9.74
CA THR A 108 1.44 0.42 10.64
C THR A 108 2.57 0.69 11.63
N ARG A 109 2.37 1.71 12.46
CA ARG A 109 3.24 2.10 13.55
C ARG A 109 2.38 2.74 14.62
N PRO A 110 2.72 2.62 15.92
CA PRO A 110 2.00 3.31 16.98
C PRO A 110 1.85 4.82 16.67
N PRO A 111 0.63 5.40 16.73
CA PRO A 111 0.38 6.80 16.39
C PRO A 111 1.28 7.77 17.15
N LYS A 112 1.55 7.50 18.42
CA LYS A 112 2.45 8.32 19.26
C LYS A 112 3.86 8.44 18.66
N ASP A 113 4.38 7.37 18.10
CA ASP A 113 5.72 7.33 17.52
C ASP A 113 5.76 7.91 16.11
N MET A 114 4.70 7.68 15.33
CA MET A 114 4.57 8.16 13.96
C MET A 114 4.37 9.68 13.91
N LEU A 115 3.43 10.21 14.70
CA LEU A 115 3.10 11.64 14.75
C LEU A 115 4.31 12.50 15.11
N LEU A 116 5.17 12.05 16.03
CA LEU A 116 6.42 12.74 16.38
C LEU A 116 7.40 12.85 15.20
N SER A 117 7.44 11.85 14.32
CA SER A 117 8.24 11.92 13.10
C SER A 117 7.56 12.73 12.01
N TYR A 118 6.23 12.67 11.91
CA TYR A 118 5.47 13.28 10.82
C TYR A 118 5.30 14.80 11.00
N ALA A 119 5.07 15.27 12.23
CA ALA A 119 4.95 16.69 12.58
C ALA A 119 6.23 17.51 12.30
N LYS A 120 7.38 16.86 12.12
CA LYS A 120 8.63 17.51 11.68
C LYS A 120 8.59 17.95 10.21
N HIS A 121 7.77 17.30 9.41
CA HIS A 121 7.69 17.51 7.96
C HIS A 121 6.34 18.08 7.52
N VAL A 122 5.28 17.91 8.31
CA VAL A 122 3.93 18.42 8.03
C VAL A 122 3.45 19.28 9.19
N LYS A 123 3.19 20.57 8.92
CA LYS A 123 2.96 21.60 9.95
C LYS A 123 1.62 21.44 10.68
N ASN A 124 0.63 20.76 10.08
CA ASN A 124 -0.70 20.48 10.65
C ASN A 124 -1.28 19.18 10.07
N PRO A 125 -0.86 18.00 10.55
CA PRO A 125 -1.34 16.73 9.99
C PRO A 125 -2.81 16.47 10.35
N THR A 126 -3.60 16.06 9.36
CA THR A 126 -4.99 15.63 9.52
C THR A 126 -5.09 14.11 9.70
N MET A 127 -6.28 13.61 10.09
CA MET A 127 -6.53 12.16 10.21
C MET A 127 -6.43 11.42 8.87
N GLN A 128 -6.74 12.10 7.76
CA GLN A 128 -6.56 11.55 6.42
C GLN A 128 -5.09 11.40 6.07
N ASP A 129 -4.28 12.42 6.38
CA ASP A 129 -2.84 12.43 6.07
C ASP A 129 -2.10 11.26 6.72
N VAL A 130 -2.48 10.91 7.95
CA VAL A 130 -1.84 9.83 8.72
C VAL A 130 -2.32 8.43 8.33
N GLY A 131 -3.39 8.30 7.56
CA GLY A 131 -3.87 7.03 6.98
C GLY A 131 -4.48 6.01 7.96
N TYR A 132 -4.52 6.29 9.27
CA TYR A 132 -5.04 5.34 10.27
C TYR A 132 -6.53 5.03 10.11
N GLU A 133 -7.34 6.04 9.78
CA GLU A 133 -8.77 5.83 9.54
C GLU A 133 -8.98 4.84 8.38
N LYS A 134 -8.27 5.06 7.28
CA LYS A 134 -8.33 4.20 6.11
C LYS A 134 -7.82 2.79 6.38
N HIS A 135 -6.79 2.62 7.21
CA HIS A 135 -6.40 1.28 7.70
C HIS A 135 -7.56 0.56 8.38
N LEU A 136 -8.29 1.24 9.27
CA LEU A 136 -9.42 0.66 9.98
C LEU A 136 -10.56 0.31 9.03
N GLU A 137 -10.83 1.14 8.04
CA GLU A 137 -11.83 0.85 7.00
C GLU A 137 -11.47 -0.41 6.22
N ILE A 138 -10.23 -0.53 5.74
CA ILE A 138 -9.74 -1.72 5.02
C ILE A 138 -9.87 -2.97 5.89
N VAL A 139 -9.46 -2.91 7.16
CA VAL A 139 -9.56 -4.04 8.09
C VAL A 139 -11.01 -4.44 8.32
N LYS A 140 -11.91 -3.46 8.53
CA LYS A 140 -13.35 -3.72 8.72
C LYS A 140 -13.96 -4.38 7.48
N TYR A 141 -13.66 -3.86 6.28
CA TYR A 141 -14.14 -4.44 5.02
C TYR A 141 -13.65 -5.88 4.87
N LEU A 142 -12.36 -6.14 5.06
CA LEU A 142 -11.79 -7.48 4.93
C LEU A 142 -12.42 -8.47 5.92
N HIS A 143 -12.64 -8.06 7.18
CA HIS A 143 -13.35 -8.91 8.13
C HIS A 143 -14.81 -9.18 7.72
N ALA A 144 -15.49 -8.23 7.10
CA ALA A 144 -16.87 -8.40 6.64
C ALA A 144 -16.98 -9.42 5.48
N ILE A 145 -15.90 -9.65 4.73
CA ILE A 145 -15.80 -10.67 3.68
C ILE A 145 -15.02 -11.92 4.13
N ASP A 146 -14.95 -12.16 5.45
CA ASP A 146 -14.26 -13.30 6.09
C ASP A 146 -12.76 -13.43 5.78
N LYS A 147 -12.11 -12.33 5.39
CA LYS A 147 -10.65 -12.23 5.19
C LYS A 147 -9.99 -11.65 6.44
N LYS A 148 -8.79 -12.13 6.74
CA LYS A 148 -7.99 -11.67 7.89
C LYS A 148 -6.71 -11.02 7.38
N PRO A 149 -6.61 -9.67 7.37
CA PRO A 149 -5.37 -9.01 6.99
C PRO A 149 -4.27 -9.26 8.03
N LEU A 150 -3.02 -9.30 7.57
CA LEU A 150 -1.87 -9.28 8.45
C LEU A 150 -1.64 -7.85 8.94
N ILE A 151 -1.51 -7.66 10.26
CA ILE A 151 -1.20 -6.35 10.84
C ILE A 151 0.26 -6.38 11.30
N VAL A 152 1.09 -5.53 10.71
CA VAL A 152 2.54 -5.54 10.94
C VAL A 152 2.99 -4.19 11.48
N ASP A 153 3.68 -4.20 12.62
CA ASP A 153 4.39 -3.02 13.11
C ASP A 153 5.70 -2.86 12.35
N SER A 154 5.86 -1.72 11.67
CA SER A 154 7.10 -1.33 11.00
C SER A 154 8.33 -1.40 11.90
N LYS A 155 8.18 -1.16 13.21
CA LYS A 155 9.27 -1.24 14.18
C LYS A 155 9.79 -2.67 14.36
N ASP A 156 8.89 -3.66 14.31
CA ASP A 156 9.25 -5.07 14.44
C ASP A 156 10.08 -5.53 13.25
N ILE A 157 9.76 -5.07 12.04
CA ILE A 157 10.58 -5.35 10.84
C ILE A 157 11.97 -4.73 11.00
N LEU A 158 12.09 -3.51 11.53
CA LEU A 158 13.40 -2.87 11.73
C LEU A 158 14.25 -3.60 12.78
N GLN A 159 13.63 -4.08 13.86
CA GLN A 159 14.34 -4.76 14.93
C GLN A 159 14.70 -6.21 14.57
N TYR A 160 13.84 -6.91 13.83
CA TYR A 160 13.98 -8.34 13.56
C TYR A 160 13.70 -8.71 12.08
N PRO A 161 14.40 -8.10 11.11
CA PRO A 161 14.03 -8.14 9.69
C PRO A 161 13.94 -9.56 9.14
N GLN A 162 14.94 -10.41 9.43
CA GLN A 162 14.95 -11.78 8.92
C GLN A 162 13.74 -12.60 9.39
N SER A 163 13.38 -12.48 10.68
CA SER A 163 12.27 -13.25 11.25
C SER A 163 10.92 -12.75 10.74
N ARG A 164 10.71 -11.43 10.72
CA ARG A 164 9.44 -10.83 10.30
C ARG A 164 9.19 -10.98 8.81
N LEU A 165 10.23 -10.89 7.97
CA LEU A 165 10.09 -11.16 6.54
C LEU A 165 9.76 -12.64 6.26
N ARG A 166 10.29 -13.58 7.05
CA ARG A 166 9.92 -15.00 6.92
C ARG A 166 8.48 -15.28 7.33
N GLU A 167 7.95 -14.57 8.31
CA GLU A 167 6.53 -14.67 8.70
C GLU A 167 5.60 -14.08 7.63
N LEU A 168 6.07 -13.08 6.88
CA LEU A 168 5.31 -12.42 5.83
C LEU A 168 5.22 -13.23 4.52
N CYS A 169 6.24 -14.06 4.23
CA CYS A 169 6.38 -14.84 3.00
C CYS A 169 5.66 -16.20 3.06
#